data_AF-X1V866-F1
#
_entry.id   AF-X1V866-F1
#
_cell.length_a   1.000
_cell.length_b   1.000
_cell.length_c   1.000
_cell.angle_alpha   90.00
_cell.angle_beta   90.00
_cell.angle_gamma   90.00
#
_symmetry.space_group_name_H-M   'P 1'
#
loop_
_entity.id
_entity.type
_entity.pdbx_description
1 polymer ?
#
loop_
_entity_poly.entity_id
_entity_poly.type
_entity_poly.pdbx_seq_one_letter_code
_entity_poly.pdbx_strand_id
1 'polypeptide(L)'
;TSQIQIAMRRLWALKTRTTRDILEELEMERSILQERDEKSQIYMWGATREGVAFWILGTEHIPVGVVEVASISRSVKEFEA
;
A
#
# COMPACT_ATOMS: atom_id res chain seq x y z
N THR A 1 0.74 8.76 -7.02
CA THR A 1 1.35 8.06 -8.15
C THR A 1 2.85 8.24 -8.10
N SER A 2 3.38 9.46 -7.89
CA SER A 2 4.83 9.66 -7.87
C SER A 2 5.55 8.99 -6.70
N GLN A 3 5.01 9.03 -5.46
CA GLN A 3 5.74 8.58 -4.27
C GLN A 3 6.01 7.07 -4.25
N ILE A 4 5.03 6.23 -4.58
CA ILE A 4 5.21 4.76 -4.64
C ILE A 4 6.17 4.38 -5.76
N GLN A 5 6.03 4.99 -6.93
CA GLN A 5 6.98 4.77 -8.03
C GLN A 5 8.39 5.24 -7.64
N ILE A 6 8.54 6.35 -6.94
CA ILE A 6 9.84 6.83 -6.42
C ILE A 6 10.41 5.84 -5.42
N ALA A 7 9.62 5.33 -4.48
CA ALA A 7 10.04 4.35 -3.49
C ALA A 7 10.48 3.03 -4.16
N MET A 8 9.69 2.52 -5.11
CA MET A 8 10.04 1.32 -5.90
C MET A 8 11.35 1.49 -6.67
N ARG A 9 11.55 2.64 -7.32
CA ARG A 9 12.80 2.91 -8.03
C ARG A 9 14.00 3.07 -7.09
N ARG A 10 13.82 3.69 -5.92
CA ARG A 10 14.92 3.99 -4.98
C ARG A 10 15.31 2.81 -4.11
N LEU A 11 14.33 2.07 -3.60
CA LEU A 11 14.56 0.96 -2.67
C LEU A 11 14.89 -0.33 -3.42
N TRP A 12 14.24 -0.55 -4.57
CA TRP A 12 14.35 -1.81 -5.32
C TRP A 12 15.12 -1.65 -6.64
N ALA A 13 15.74 -0.49 -6.87
CA ALA A 13 16.49 -0.17 -8.09
C ALA A 13 15.70 -0.42 -9.40
N LEU A 14 14.37 -0.37 -9.34
CA LEU A 14 13.53 -0.65 -10.50
C LEU A 14 13.63 0.47 -11.53
N LYS A 15 13.57 0.11 -12.82
CA LYS A 15 13.48 1.08 -13.92
C LYS A 15 12.06 1.61 -14.03
N THR A 16 11.88 2.82 -14.56
CA THR A 16 10.56 3.46 -14.72
C THR A 16 9.57 2.58 -15.48
N ARG A 17 9.99 1.98 -16.60
CA ARG A 17 9.16 1.07 -17.40
C ARG A 17 8.70 -0.13 -16.58
N THR A 18 9.65 -0.87 -16.01
CA THR A 18 9.38 -2.03 -15.15
C THR A 18 8.46 -1.68 -13.97
N THR A 19 8.64 -0.51 -13.36
CA THR A 19 7.78 -0.06 -12.25
C THR A 19 6.34 0.15 -12.71
N ARG A 20 6.14 0.71 -13.91
CA ARG A 20 4.81 0.91 -14.47
C ARG A 20 4.17 -0.42 -14.84
N ASP A 21 4.90 -1.29 -15.53
CA ASP A 21 4.42 -2.59 -15.96
C ASP A 21 3.96 -3.42 -14.73
N ILE A 22 4.72 -3.42 -13.63
CA ILE A 22 4.33 -4.06 -12.36
C ILE A 22 3.05 -3.45 -11.78
N LEU A 23 2.90 -2.12 -11.77
CA LEU A 23 1.70 -1.47 -11.24
C LEU A 23 0.46 -1.79 -12.08
N GLU A 24 0.61 -1.86 -13.40
CA GLU A 24 -0.46 -2.25 -14.32
C GLU A 24 -0.87 -3.72 -14.09
N GLU A 25 0.08 -4.64 -13.91
CA GLU A 25 -0.19 -6.04 -13.58
C GLU A 25 -0.94 -6.17 -12.24
N LEU A 26 -0.47 -5.48 -11.19
CA LEU A 26 -1.13 -5.49 -9.88
C LEU A 26 -2.53 -4.89 -9.89
N GLU A 27 -2.78 -3.87 -10.74
CA GLU A 27 -4.11 -3.29 -10.93
C GLU A 27 -5.03 -4.24 -11.70
N MET A 28 -4.52 -4.91 -12.74
CA MET A 28 -5.27 -5.94 -13.50
C MET A 28 -5.72 -7.10 -12.59
N GLU A 29 -4.87 -7.50 -11.66
CA GLU A 29 -5.18 -8.54 -10.66
C GLU A 29 -6.12 -8.05 -9.54
N ARG A 30 -6.49 -6.76 -9.54
CA ARG A 30 -7.25 -6.10 -8.47
C ARG A 30 -6.55 -6.15 -7.11
N SER A 31 -5.22 -6.27 -7.10
CA SER A 31 -4.42 -6.23 -5.88
C SER A 31 -4.19 -4.79 -5.39
N ILE A 32 -4.19 -3.83 -6.32
CA ILE A 32 -4.15 -2.39 -6.05
C ILE A 32 -5.18 -1.64 -6.88
N LEU A 33 -5.50 -0.41 -6.47
CA LEU A 33 -6.37 0.52 -7.19
C LEU A 33 -5.73 1.89 -7.23
N GLN A 34 -5.89 2.61 -8.34
CA GLN A 34 -5.56 4.02 -8.41
C GLN A 34 -6.74 4.87 -7.93
N GLU A 35 -6.56 5.58 -6.82
CA GLU A 35 -7.58 6.44 -6.24
C GLU A 35 -7.11 7.90 -6.25
N ARG A 36 -8.02 8.83 -6.53
CA ARG A 36 -7.73 10.26 -6.36
C ARG A 36 -8.08 10.65 -4.94
N ASP A 37 -7.09 11.07 -4.17
CA ASP A 37 -7.35 11.64 -2.85
C ASP A 37 -8.09 12.96 -2.99
N GLU A 38 -9.29 13.05 -2.43
CA GLU A 38 -10.13 14.24 -2.53
C GLU A 38 -9.52 15.45 -1.81
N LYS A 39 -8.69 15.21 -0.77
CA LYS A 39 -8.07 16.29 0.01
C LYS A 39 -6.87 16.90 -0.70
N SER A 40 -5.92 16.07 -1.14
CA SER A 40 -4.71 16.54 -1.82
C SER A 40 -4.88 16.69 -3.33
N GLN A 41 -5.97 16.19 -3.91
CA GLN A 41 -6.21 16.11 -5.36
C GLN A 41 -5.14 15.30 -6.11
N ILE A 42 -4.35 14.49 -5.40
CA ILE A 42 -3.27 13.67 -5.94
C ILE A 42 -3.78 12.25 -6.15
N TYR A 43 -3.47 11.66 -7.31
CA TYR A 43 -3.68 10.23 -7.54
C TYR A 43 -2.74 9.44 -6.64
N MET A 44 -3.21 8.39 -5.97
CA MET A 44 -2.44 7.49 -5.12
C MET A 44 -2.78 6.05 -5.48
N TRP A 45 -1.91 5.12 -5.10
CA TRP A 45 -2.20 3.69 -5.23
C TRP A 45 -2.59 3.17 -3.86
N GLY A 46 -3.79 2.60 -3.75
CA GLY A 46 -4.28 1.92 -2.56
C GLY A 46 -4.23 0.41 -2.75
N ALA A 47 -3.89 -0.34 -1.70
CA ALA A 47 -3.99 -1.80 -1.73
C ALA A 47 -5.43 -2.23 -1.45
N THR A 48 -5.91 -3.25 -2.17
CA THR A 48 -7.24 -3.83 -1.91
C THR A 48 -7.17 -4.87 -0.79
N ARG A 49 -8.33 -5.26 -0.25
CA ARG A 49 -8.40 -6.33 0.75
C ARG A 49 -7.88 -7.65 0.16
N GLU A 50 -8.22 -7.93 -1.09
CA GLU A 50 -7.84 -9.13 -1.83
C GLU A 50 -6.32 -9.17 -2.07
N GLY A 51 -5.74 -8.05 -2.53
CA GLY A 51 -4.30 -7.94 -2.75
C GLY A 51 -3.49 -8.10 -1.47
N VAL A 52 -3.93 -7.45 -0.39
CA VAL A 52 -3.30 -7.58 0.93
C VAL A 52 -3.36 -9.03 1.42
N ALA A 53 -4.53 -9.67 1.33
CA ALA A 53 -4.70 -11.07 1.71
C ALA A 53 -3.80 -12.01 0.90
N PHE A 54 -3.63 -11.76 -0.40
CA PHE A 54 -2.71 -12.53 -1.25
C PHE A 54 -1.24 -12.36 -0.83
N TRP A 55 -0.76 -11.12 -0.65
CA TRP A 55 0.65 -10.84 -0.33
C TRP A 55 1.09 -11.39 1.02
N ILE A 56 0.17 -11.42 1.99
CA ILE A 56 0.46 -11.93 3.34
C ILE A 56 0.12 -13.42 3.52
N LEU A 57 -0.24 -14.11 2.43
CA LEU A 57 -0.64 -15.52 2.42
C LEU A 57 -1.84 -15.82 3.35
N GLY A 58 -2.80 -14.89 3.40
CA GLY A 58 -3.99 -14.96 4.24
C GLY A 58 -3.81 -14.32 5.61
N THR A 59 -4.89 -13.78 6.16
CA THR A 59 -4.89 -13.18 7.51
C THR A 59 -4.80 -14.22 8.63
N GLU A 60 -4.95 -15.50 8.30
CA GLU A 60 -4.92 -16.63 9.25
C GLU A 60 -3.57 -16.77 9.96
N HIS A 61 -2.48 -16.27 9.36
CA HIS A 61 -1.13 -16.37 9.90
C HIS A 61 -0.61 -15.08 10.53
N ILE A 62 -1.41 -14.00 10.55
CA ILE A 62 -1.00 -12.75 11.20
C ILE A 62 -1.27 -12.86 12.70
N PRO A 63 -0.25 -12.75 13.57
CA PRO A 63 -0.48 -12.76 15.00
C PRO A 63 -1.41 -11.63 15.44
N VAL A 64 -2.39 -11.93 16.29
CA VAL A 64 -3.42 -10.98 16.72
C VAL A 64 -2.83 -9.68 17.30
N GLY A 65 -1.70 -9.80 18.03
CA GLY A 65 -1.01 -8.66 18.60
C GLY A 65 -0.47 -7.67 17.57
N VAL A 66 -0.10 -8.13 16.35
CA VAL A 66 0.33 -7.22 15.27
C VAL A 66 -0.86 -6.42 14.74
N VAL A 67 -2.02 -7.06 14.58
CA VAL A 67 -3.25 -6.40 14.15
C VAL A 67 -3.72 -5.38 15.19
N GLU A 68 -3.66 -5.74 16.48
CA GLU A 68 -4.01 -4.85 17.59
C GLU A 68 -3.09 -3.64 17.66
N VAL A 69 -1.77 -3.84 17.60
CA VAL A 69 -0.79 -2.74 17.61
C VAL A 69 -1.01 -1.82 16.43
N ALA A 70 -1.22 -2.34 15.22
CA ALA A 70 -1.50 -1.52 14.04
C ALA A 70 -2.81 -0.72 14.19
N SER A 71 -3.86 -1.35 14.72
CA SER A 71 -5.17 -0.73 14.95
C SER A 71 -5.09 0.40 16.00
N ILE A 72 -4.42 0.14 17.12
CA ILE A 72 -4.18 1.13 18.18
C ILE A 72 -3.35 2.28 17.63
N SER A 73 -2.25 1.99 16.95
CA SER A 73 -1.34 3.01 16.38
C SER A 73 -2.05 3.93 15.40
N ARG A 74 -3.04 3.43 14.64
CA ARG A 74 -3.86 4.23 13.73
C ARG A 74 -4.86 5.15 14.45
N SER A 75 -5.27 4.76 15.66
CA SER A 75 -6.37 5.39 16.39
C SER A 75 -5.90 6.40 17.44
N VAL A 76 -4.64 6.31 17.87
CA VAL A 76 -4.06 7.23 18.85
C VAL A 76 -3.54 8.47 18.13
N LYS A 77 -4.01 9.65 18.53
CA LYS A 77 -3.42 10.93 18.11
C LYS A 77 -2.11 11.13 18.86
N GLU A 78 -1.11 11.70 18.21
CA GLU A 78 0.14 12.09 18.87
C GLU A 78 -0.19 12.96 20.10
N PHE A 79 0.41 12.59 21.23
CA PHE A 79 0.33 13.38 22.44
C PHE A 79 1.40 14.47 22.36
N GLU A 80 0.99 15.71 22.11
CA GLU A 80 1.87 16.88 22.25
C GLU A 80 2.01 17.18 23.75
N ALA A 81 3.23 17.02 24.29
CA ALA A 81 3.61 17.33 25.66
C ALA A 81 4.20 18.74 25.77
#